data_AF-A0AAD0PDJ7-F1
#
_entry.id   AF-A0AAD0PDJ7-F1
#
_cell.length_a   1.000
_cell.length_b   1.000
_cell.length_c   1.000
_cell.angle_alpha   90.00
_cell.angle_beta   90.00
_cell.angle_gamma   90.00
#
_symmetry.space_group_name_H-M   'P 1'
#
loop_
_entity.id
_entity.type
_entity.pdbx_description
1 polymer ?
#
loop_
_entity_poly.entity_id
_entity_poly.type
_entity_poly.pdbx_seq_one_letter_code
_entity_poly.pdbx_strand_id
1 'polypeptide(L)'
;MSIHRRWAAGMVAALALVGAMAQAEERPSVAEKVVAYAGEQGVKVWTLRIGERSANEALVQVEGVDHDWNMRIQKMKVEKTDKLTRYYTTVDGQKFAALVIQGSDSWSASELYLPGEAQALKIGYSQALSEQGNAQAFLTDYLNARNE
;
A
#
# COMPACT_ATOMS: atom_id res chain seq x y z
N MET A 1 55.10 62.47 1.99
CA MET A 1 55.98 61.40 2.52
C MET A 1 55.18 60.59 3.53
N SER A 2 55.29 59.27 3.46
CA SER A 2 54.70 58.22 4.32
C SER A 2 53.23 57.81 4.11
N ILE A 3 53.14 56.67 3.43
CA ILE A 3 52.09 55.67 3.30
C ILE A 3 51.73 55.07 4.67
N HIS A 4 50.44 54.78 4.92
CA HIS A 4 50.04 53.54 5.61
C HIS A 4 48.74 52.96 5.01
N ARG A 5 48.91 51.76 4.43
CA ARG A 5 47.89 50.80 3.99
C ARG A 5 47.29 50.10 5.21
N ARG A 6 46.00 49.72 5.15
CA ARG A 6 45.36 48.51 5.76
C ARG A 6 43.84 48.58 5.54
N TRP A 7 43.28 47.92 4.52
CA TRP A 7 42.72 46.55 4.54
C TRP A 7 41.78 46.27 5.74
N ALA A 8 40.47 46.19 5.47
CA ALA A 8 39.68 44.97 5.62
C ALA A 8 38.21 45.22 5.24
N ALA A 9 37.74 44.51 4.22
CA ALA A 9 36.33 44.36 3.90
C ALA A 9 35.62 43.54 4.97
N GLY A 10 34.38 43.92 5.32
CA GLY A 10 33.48 43.12 6.14
C GLY A 10 32.16 42.93 5.42
N MET A 11 32.04 41.82 4.69
CA MET A 11 30.81 41.40 4.01
C MET A 11 30.03 40.51 4.99
N VAL A 12 28.94 41.03 5.56
CA VAL A 12 28.03 40.22 6.41
C VAL A 12 27.09 39.48 5.48
N ALA A 13 27.42 38.23 5.16
CA ALA A 13 26.50 37.31 4.52
C ALA A 13 25.47 36.82 5.55
N ALA A 14 24.24 37.30 5.46
CA ALA A 14 23.12 36.75 6.22
C ALA A 14 22.71 35.42 5.57
N LEU A 15 23.09 34.30 6.19
CA LEU A 15 22.65 32.97 5.77
C LEU A 15 21.21 32.77 6.29
N ALA A 16 20.23 32.86 5.40
CA ALA A 16 18.87 32.41 5.67
C ALA A 16 18.85 30.88 5.77
N LEU A 17 18.86 30.36 6.98
CA LEU A 17 18.57 28.95 7.25
C LEU A 17 17.06 28.74 7.08
N VAL A 18 16.62 28.54 5.83
CA VAL A 18 15.32 27.90 5.57
C VAL A 18 15.52 26.43 5.91
N GLY A 19 15.20 26.07 7.15
CA GLY A 19 15.15 24.68 7.58
C GLY A 19 14.10 23.95 6.75
N ALA A 20 14.55 23.08 5.85
CA ALA A 20 13.68 22.06 5.28
C ALA A 20 13.28 21.13 6.42
N MET A 21 12.14 21.39 7.05
CA MET A 21 11.45 20.38 7.83
C MET A 21 10.98 19.31 6.83
N ALA A 22 11.82 18.30 6.61
CA ALA A 22 11.33 17.02 6.14
C ALA A 22 10.31 16.55 7.17
N GLN A 23 9.02 16.78 6.91
CA GLN A 23 7.97 16.15 7.69
C GLN A 23 8.15 14.64 7.49
N ALA A 24 8.73 13.96 8.49
CA ALA A 24 8.68 12.52 8.55
C ALA A 24 7.18 12.17 8.62
N GLU A 25 6.62 11.77 7.48
CA GLU A 25 5.23 11.34 7.40
C GLU A 25 5.06 10.20 8.42
N GLU A 26 4.16 10.40 9.39
CA GLU A 26 4.00 9.47 10.49
C GLU A 26 3.65 8.09 9.92
N ARG A 27 4.49 7.09 10.23
CA ARG A 27 4.34 5.74 9.68
C ARG A 27 2.96 5.20 10.09
N PRO A 28 2.06 4.88 9.14
CA PRO A 28 0.71 4.47 9.48
C PRO A 28 0.68 3.21 10.33
N SER A 29 -0.25 3.15 11.29
CA SER A 29 -0.53 1.91 12.02
C SER A 29 -1.10 0.85 11.08
N VAL A 30 -0.86 -0.43 11.36
CA VAL A 30 -1.39 -1.56 10.57
C VAL A 30 -1.97 -2.65 11.47
N ALA A 31 -2.67 -3.63 10.90
CA ALA A 31 -2.96 -4.87 11.62
C ALA A 31 -1.68 -5.64 11.97
N GLU A 32 -1.78 -6.49 13.00
CA GLU A 32 -0.66 -7.32 13.45
C GLU A 32 -0.28 -8.40 12.44
N LYS A 33 -1.27 -8.88 11.67
CA LYS A 33 -1.11 -10.00 10.74
C LYS A 33 -1.62 -9.63 9.35
N VAL A 34 -0.93 -10.17 8.36
CA VAL A 34 -1.40 -10.19 6.97
C VAL A 34 -2.39 -11.34 6.82
N VAL A 35 -3.42 -11.15 6.00
CA VAL A 35 -4.34 -12.22 5.60
C VAL A 35 -4.10 -12.52 4.13
N ALA A 36 -3.93 -13.79 3.81
CA ALA A 36 -3.58 -14.22 2.46
C ALA A 36 -4.60 -15.20 1.89
N TYR A 37 -4.73 -15.15 0.57
CA TYR A 37 -5.59 -15.99 -0.24
C TYR A 37 -4.75 -16.58 -1.37
N ALA A 38 -5.08 -17.81 -1.77
CA ALA A 38 -4.44 -18.50 -2.89
C ALA A 38 -5.51 -18.85 -3.94
N GLY A 39 -5.14 -18.71 -5.21
CA GLY A 39 -5.93 -19.16 -6.36
C GLY A 39 -5.21 -20.22 -7.16
N GLU A 40 -5.79 -20.55 -8.31
CA GLU A 40 -5.15 -21.46 -9.27
C GLU A 40 -3.86 -20.85 -9.85
N GLN A 41 -3.01 -21.70 -10.44
CA GLN A 41 -1.83 -21.29 -11.20
C GLN A 41 -0.82 -20.42 -10.42
N GLY A 42 -0.83 -20.48 -9.08
CA GLY A 42 0.12 -19.76 -8.23
C GLY A 42 -0.33 -18.34 -7.86
N VAL A 43 -1.55 -17.95 -8.19
CA VAL A 43 -2.13 -16.66 -7.79
C VAL A 43 -2.15 -16.53 -6.27
N LYS A 44 -1.68 -15.41 -5.75
CA LYS A 44 -1.77 -15.05 -4.34
C LYS A 44 -2.31 -13.64 -4.19
N VAL A 45 -3.11 -13.44 -3.15
CA VAL A 45 -3.59 -12.12 -2.76
C VAL A 45 -3.32 -11.94 -1.27
N TRP A 46 -2.61 -10.88 -0.92
CA TRP A 46 -2.28 -10.52 0.45
C TRP A 46 -3.00 -9.25 0.83
N THR A 47 -3.59 -9.21 2.02
CA THR A 47 -4.29 -8.04 2.54
C THR A 47 -3.79 -7.65 3.92
N LEU A 48 -3.63 -6.35 4.14
CA LEU A 48 -3.20 -5.79 5.42
C LEU A 48 -3.98 -4.51 5.72
N ARG A 49 -4.75 -4.48 6.80
CA ARG A 49 -5.39 -3.23 7.26
C ARG A 49 -4.32 -2.17 7.51
N ILE A 50 -4.55 -0.97 6.99
CA ILE A 50 -3.73 0.22 7.24
C ILE A 50 -4.57 1.33 7.85
N GLY A 51 -4.01 2.06 8.80
CA GLY A 51 -4.69 3.07 9.60
C GLY A 51 -5.65 2.48 10.65
N GLU A 52 -6.45 3.36 11.25
CA GLU A 52 -7.47 2.97 12.24
C GLU A 52 -8.51 2.01 11.65
N ARG A 53 -9.13 1.17 12.50
CA ARG A 53 -10.20 0.26 12.06
C ARG A 53 -11.39 1.00 11.43
N SER A 54 -11.68 2.21 11.92
CA SER A 54 -12.73 3.12 11.44
C SER A 54 -12.45 3.69 10.04
N ALA A 55 -11.19 3.75 9.61
CA ALA A 55 -10.81 4.30 8.31
C ALA A 55 -11.19 3.38 7.14
N ASN A 56 -11.41 2.09 7.42
CA ASN A 56 -11.76 1.07 6.44
C ASN A 56 -10.82 1.07 5.22
N GLU A 57 -9.51 1.04 5.49
CA GLU A 57 -8.49 0.97 4.45
C GLU A 57 -7.62 -0.29 4.63
N ALA A 58 -7.19 -0.87 3.51
CA ALA A 58 -6.26 -1.98 3.50
C ALA A 58 -5.28 -1.85 2.33
N LEU A 59 -4.08 -2.35 2.52
CA LEU A 59 -3.15 -2.64 1.45
C LEU A 59 -3.49 -4.00 0.86
N VAL A 60 -3.45 -4.12 -0.46
CA VAL A 60 -3.71 -5.34 -1.21
C VAL A 60 -2.59 -5.55 -2.21
N GLN A 61 -1.93 -6.71 -2.16
CA GLN A 61 -0.93 -7.14 -3.13
C GLN A 61 -1.42 -8.36 -3.88
N VAL A 62 -1.23 -8.36 -5.19
CA VAL A 62 -1.53 -9.49 -6.07
C VAL A 62 -0.21 -10.06 -6.59
N GLU A 63 -0.04 -11.37 -6.55
CA GLU A 63 1.13 -12.07 -7.09
C GLU A 63 0.73 -13.24 -7.98
N GLY A 64 1.63 -13.64 -8.87
CA GLY A 64 1.46 -14.84 -9.69
C GLY A 64 0.44 -14.66 -10.81
N VAL A 65 0.24 -13.42 -11.27
CA VAL A 65 -0.65 -13.08 -12.39
C VAL A 65 0.15 -12.54 -13.56
N ASP A 66 -0.27 -12.85 -14.79
CA ASP A 66 0.22 -12.18 -15.99
C ASP A 66 -0.59 -10.90 -16.23
N HIS A 67 -0.35 -9.89 -15.38
CA HIS A 67 -1.07 -8.62 -15.40
C HIS A 67 -0.20 -7.53 -14.77
N ASP A 68 -0.43 -6.27 -15.15
CA ASP A 68 0.24 -5.09 -14.59
C ASP A 68 0.19 -5.01 -13.06
N TRP A 69 -0.80 -5.65 -12.44
CA TRP A 69 -0.98 -5.65 -10.99
C TRP A 69 -0.10 -6.67 -10.27
N ASN A 70 0.63 -7.52 -11.01
CA ASN A 70 1.55 -8.48 -10.42
C ASN A 70 2.60 -7.77 -9.57
N MET A 71 2.77 -8.24 -8.33
CA MET A 71 3.63 -7.70 -7.28
C MET A 71 3.28 -6.28 -6.80
N ARG A 72 2.29 -5.58 -7.39
CA ARG A 72 1.92 -4.22 -6.97
C ARG A 72 1.14 -4.24 -5.65
N ILE A 73 1.54 -3.37 -4.72
CA ILE A 73 0.81 -3.13 -3.47
C ILE A 73 -0.05 -1.87 -3.62
N GLN A 74 -1.35 -2.02 -3.50
CA GLN A 74 -2.32 -0.93 -3.67
C GLN A 74 -3.06 -0.67 -2.37
N LYS A 75 -3.27 0.61 -2.03
CA LYS A 75 -4.19 0.97 -0.95
C LYS A 75 -5.63 0.99 -1.47
N MET A 76 -6.50 0.29 -0.79
CA MET A 76 -7.90 0.09 -1.17
C MET A 76 -8.85 0.49 -0.03
N LYS A 77 -10.05 0.94 -0.41
CA LYS A 77 -11.18 1.14 0.51
C LYS A 77 -11.88 -0.19 0.76
N VAL A 78 -12.27 -0.44 1.99
CA VAL A 78 -12.89 -1.69 2.43
C VAL A 78 -14.35 -1.45 2.79
N GLU A 79 -15.26 -2.25 2.25
CA GLU A 79 -16.64 -2.29 2.69
C GLU A 79 -16.96 -3.69 3.18
N LYS A 80 -17.32 -3.82 4.45
CA LYS A 80 -17.66 -5.10 5.08
C LYS A 80 -19.14 -5.15 5.40
N THR A 81 -19.75 -6.26 5.04
CA THR A 81 -21.11 -6.64 5.43
C THR A 81 -21.07 -8.00 6.14
N ASP A 82 -22.20 -8.46 6.67
CA ASP A 82 -22.29 -9.78 7.30
C ASP A 82 -22.02 -10.93 6.33
N LYS A 83 -22.18 -10.69 5.01
CA LYS A 83 -22.07 -11.73 3.98
C LYS A 83 -20.74 -11.74 3.25
N LEU A 84 -20.08 -10.59 3.15
CA LEU A 84 -18.88 -10.43 2.33
C LEU A 84 -18.12 -9.16 2.69
N THR A 85 -16.85 -9.11 2.27
CA THR A 85 -15.99 -7.93 2.30
C THR A 85 -15.54 -7.59 0.89
N ARG A 86 -15.63 -6.31 0.50
CA ARG A 86 -15.18 -5.81 -0.80
C ARG A 86 -14.05 -4.80 -0.64
N TYR A 87 -13.08 -4.88 -1.53
CA TYR A 87 -11.96 -3.95 -1.61
C TYR A 87 -12.05 -3.19 -2.92
N TYR A 88 -12.01 -1.88 -2.82
CA TYR A 88 -12.20 -0.96 -3.93
C TYR A 88 -10.95 -0.12 -4.16
N THR A 89 -10.64 0.05 -5.43
CA THR A 89 -9.67 1.04 -5.92
C THR A 89 -10.32 1.89 -7.02
N THR A 90 -9.55 2.76 -7.62
CA THR A 90 -9.96 3.54 -8.79
C THR A 90 -9.18 3.07 -10.00
N VAL A 91 -9.90 2.78 -11.09
CA VAL A 91 -9.33 2.44 -12.40
C VAL A 91 -9.98 3.37 -13.40
N ASP A 92 -9.19 4.10 -14.19
CA ASP A 92 -9.68 5.09 -15.16
C ASP A 92 -10.69 6.10 -14.57
N GLY A 93 -10.47 6.52 -13.34
CA GLY A 93 -11.34 7.46 -12.61
C GLY A 93 -12.64 6.85 -12.07
N GLN A 94 -12.90 5.55 -12.30
CA GLN A 94 -14.10 4.85 -11.85
C GLN A 94 -13.83 3.94 -10.65
N LYS A 95 -14.81 3.82 -9.75
CA LYS A 95 -14.75 2.89 -8.61
C LYS A 95 -14.73 1.45 -9.13
N PHE A 96 -13.70 0.70 -8.78
CA PHE A 96 -13.49 -0.67 -9.23
C PHE A 96 -13.38 -1.62 -8.03
N ALA A 97 -14.19 -2.69 -8.02
CA ALA A 97 -14.17 -3.72 -6.97
C ALA A 97 -13.13 -4.79 -7.31
N ALA A 98 -11.91 -4.63 -6.79
CA ALA A 98 -10.79 -5.51 -7.11
C ALA A 98 -10.86 -6.88 -6.42
N LEU A 99 -11.36 -6.92 -5.18
CA LEU A 99 -11.35 -8.13 -4.37
C LEU A 99 -12.69 -8.29 -3.66
N VAL A 100 -13.28 -9.48 -3.77
CA VAL A 100 -14.51 -9.85 -3.07
C VAL A 100 -14.23 -11.10 -2.24
N ILE A 101 -14.21 -10.94 -0.92
CA ILE A 101 -14.05 -12.04 0.03
C ILE A 101 -15.41 -12.43 0.57
N GLN A 102 -15.83 -13.66 0.32
CA GLN A 102 -17.08 -14.18 0.87
C GLN A 102 -16.94 -14.47 2.37
N GLY A 103 -18.05 -14.34 3.10
CA GLY A 103 -18.15 -14.69 4.50
C GLY A 103 -17.93 -16.19 4.76
N SER A 104 -17.97 -16.57 6.04
CA SER A 104 -17.72 -17.93 6.54
C SER A 104 -18.51 -19.02 5.83
N ASP A 105 -19.68 -18.67 5.31
CA ASP A 105 -20.63 -19.63 4.73
C ASP A 105 -20.28 -19.99 3.27
N SER A 106 -19.29 -19.33 2.65
CA SER A 106 -18.92 -19.56 1.24
C SER A 106 -17.45 -19.24 0.92
N TRP A 107 -16.53 -19.81 1.70
CA TRP A 107 -15.08 -19.56 1.57
C TRP A 107 -14.48 -19.85 0.18
N SER A 108 -15.09 -20.75 -0.61
CA SER A 108 -14.63 -21.15 -1.95
C SER A 108 -15.11 -20.25 -3.09
N ALA A 109 -15.89 -19.19 -2.81
CA ALA A 109 -16.45 -18.30 -3.81
C ALA A 109 -15.85 -16.87 -3.76
N SER A 110 -14.68 -16.70 -3.15
CA SER A 110 -13.97 -15.41 -3.17
C SER A 110 -13.29 -15.19 -4.52
N GLU A 111 -13.22 -13.94 -4.95
CA GLU A 111 -12.87 -13.56 -6.31
C GLU A 111 -11.92 -12.36 -6.34
N LEU A 112 -10.92 -12.47 -7.20
CA LEU A 112 -10.04 -11.38 -7.61
C LEU A 112 -10.45 -10.93 -9.02
N TYR A 113 -10.68 -9.64 -9.18
CA TYR A 113 -10.99 -8.99 -10.45
C TYR A 113 -9.80 -8.14 -10.87
N LEU A 114 -9.29 -8.38 -12.08
CA LEU A 114 -8.21 -7.61 -12.68
C LEU A 114 -8.80 -6.70 -13.78
N PRO A 115 -8.41 -5.41 -13.85
CA PRO A 115 -8.89 -4.51 -14.89
C PRO A 115 -8.59 -5.04 -16.30
N GLY A 116 -9.55 -4.90 -17.22
CA GLY A 116 -9.38 -5.38 -18.60
C GLY A 116 -9.55 -6.90 -18.78
N GLU A 117 -9.52 -7.69 -17.71
CA GLU A 117 -9.75 -9.12 -17.76
C GLU A 117 -11.24 -9.47 -17.76
N ALA A 118 -11.63 -10.42 -18.61
CA ALA A 118 -13.03 -10.82 -18.77
C ALA A 118 -13.53 -11.76 -17.65
N GLN A 119 -12.63 -12.49 -17.00
CA GLN A 119 -12.96 -13.48 -15.99
C GLN A 119 -12.30 -13.16 -14.65
N ALA A 120 -13.06 -13.31 -13.57
CA ALA A 120 -12.52 -13.23 -12.23
C ALA A 120 -11.75 -14.49 -11.87
N LEU A 121 -10.66 -14.33 -11.14
CA LEU A 121 -9.86 -15.42 -10.61
C LEU A 121 -10.44 -15.89 -9.28
N LYS A 122 -10.72 -17.18 -9.16
CA LYS A 122 -11.18 -17.78 -7.89
C LYS A 122 -10.02 -17.89 -6.93
N ILE A 123 -10.25 -17.47 -5.69
CA ILE A 123 -9.28 -17.53 -4.60
C ILE A 123 -9.95 -18.05 -3.33
N GLY A 124 -9.18 -18.68 -2.46
CA GLY A 124 -9.60 -19.15 -1.14
C GLY A 124 -8.61 -18.73 -0.06
N TYR A 125 -9.07 -18.63 1.18
CA TYR A 125 -8.20 -18.31 2.31
C TYR A 125 -7.05 -19.33 2.42
N SER A 126 -5.84 -18.82 2.67
CA SER A 126 -4.66 -19.64 2.86
C SER A 126 -4.01 -19.31 4.20
N GLN A 127 -4.18 -20.22 5.17
CA GLN A 127 -3.53 -20.10 6.48
C GLN A 127 -2.01 -20.13 6.36
N ALA A 128 -1.47 -21.07 5.56
CA ALA A 128 -0.04 -21.24 5.38
C ALA A 128 0.63 -19.97 4.81
N LEU A 129 -0.02 -19.27 3.87
CA LEU A 129 0.49 -17.99 3.37
C LEU A 129 0.34 -16.91 4.45
N SER A 130 -0.82 -16.82 5.10
CA SER A 130 -1.07 -15.79 6.13
C SER A 130 -0.04 -15.85 7.27
N GLU A 131 0.41 -17.04 7.65
CA GLU A 131 1.44 -17.25 8.67
C GLU A 131 2.85 -16.84 8.22
N GLN A 132 3.12 -16.79 6.91
CA GLN A 132 4.39 -16.29 6.35
C GLN A 132 4.44 -14.76 6.25
N GLY A 133 3.27 -14.11 6.23
CA GLY A 133 3.16 -12.67 6.04
C GLY A 133 3.75 -11.86 7.20
N ASN A 134 4.57 -10.87 6.89
CA ASN A 134 5.11 -9.92 7.86
C ASN A 134 4.47 -8.54 7.63
N ALA A 135 3.60 -8.10 8.54
CA ALA A 135 2.85 -6.86 8.41
C ALA A 135 3.74 -5.61 8.29
N GLN A 136 4.87 -5.57 9.00
CA GLN A 136 5.77 -4.42 8.96
C GLN A 136 6.61 -4.38 7.68
N ALA A 137 7.08 -5.54 7.20
CA ALA A 137 7.75 -5.62 5.90
C ALA A 137 6.79 -5.18 4.78
N PHE A 138 5.56 -5.70 4.78
CA PHE A 138 4.52 -5.36 3.81
C PHE A 138 4.23 -3.85 3.76
N LEU A 139 4.11 -3.21 4.93
CA LEU A 139 3.94 -1.76 5.01
C LEU A 139 5.16 -1.01 4.46
N THR A 140 6.37 -1.48 4.76
CA THR A 140 7.60 -0.87 4.25
C THR A 140 7.65 -0.94 2.72
N ASP A 141 7.33 -2.09 2.13
CA ASP A 141 7.32 -2.26 0.68
C ASP A 141 6.32 -1.32 0.01
N TYR A 142 5.12 -1.15 0.60
CA TYR A 142 4.12 -0.18 0.11
C TYR A 142 4.64 1.27 0.18
N LEU A 143 5.27 1.65 1.29
CA LEU A 143 5.78 3.01 1.45
C LEU A 143 6.93 3.30 0.48
N ASN A 144 7.78 2.32 0.21
CA ASN A 144 8.86 2.44 -0.77
C ASN A 144 8.32 2.60 -2.18
N ALA A 145 7.38 1.74 -2.60
CA ALA A 145 6.77 1.78 -3.93
C ALA A 145 6.02 3.09 -4.23
N ARG A 146 5.57 3.83 -3.21
CA ARG A 146 4.91 5.15 -3.37
C ARG A 146 5.90 6.29 -3.61
N ASN A 147 7.17 6.11 -3.22
CA ASN A 147 8.21 7.14 -3.31
C ASN A 147 9.04 7.03 -4.59
N GLU A 148 8.73 6.06 -5.44
CA GLU A 148 9.30 5.86 -6.79
C GLU A 148 8.46 6.58 -7.84
#